data_AF-A0A6I4IH53-F1
#
_entry.id   AF-A0A6I4IH53-F1
#
_cell.length_a   1.000
_cell.length_b   1.000
_cell.length_c   1.000
_cell.angle_alpha   90.00
_cell.angle_beta   90.00
_cell.angle_gamma   90.00
#
_symmetry.space_group_name_H-M   'P 1'
#
loop_
_entity.id
_entity.type
_entity.pdbx_description
1 polymer ?
#
loop_
_entity_poly.entity_id
_entity_poly.type
_entity_poly.pdbx_seq_one_letter_code
_entity_poly.pdbx_strand_id
1 'polypeptide(L)'
;MNCINGTIQKQIKTISGIAFFLIALPFYTQNNMEHYTYDQEILDENNLRHGTLVATSYLFEGLAYKHVYQHGALLQTTDFRYQVNHQKELIGKFKNNLPYEGYFVSENELEIPEITYYENGEIHTVYRTTLSDMLEIELLGKMPVWITCSFKEGILIEGLSHEQFKLGDGHLLVTEFFKNGERTRVDFWLLAMHYAETIRLNFLTNGYEIIKERIDAEDIDPEIDTREQRLTILFNETGSGNLSFQKEKEVIAQYEFDEYELSRKISAIPSIVNYTLSASQTIRCFQKYNFKSVSSNSENDFYNPSLINSIYSNLLYNRIPRFSTTKKSDYTTLFQEQQDLESGLLLFLNQEGKPEHGLLLEQDNEVYQYSKFKEGTKTEHKEQLTLEIVKQLFFQ
;
A
#
# COMPACT_ATOMS: atom_id res chain seq x y z
N MET A 1 -17.13 -54.60 -26.73
CA MET A 1 -16.96 -54.65 -25.27
C MET A 1 -17.24 -53.26 -24.71
N ASN A 2 -18.37 -53.14 -24.01
CA ASN A 2 -18.75 -52.27 -22.86
C ASN A 2 -18.08 -50.88 -22.72
N CYS A 3 -18.84 -49.78 -22.81
CA CYS A 3 -19.64 -49.08 -21.76
C CYS A 3 -18.80 -48.11 -20.90
N ILE A 4 -18.98 -46.77 -21.01
CA ILE A 4 -19.92 -45.86 -20.28
C ILE A 4 -19.27 -45.17 -19.05
N ASN A 5 -19.32 -43.83 -19.07
CA ASN A 5 -19.46 -42.81 -18.00
C ASN A 5 -18.56 -42.81 -16.74
N GLY A 6 -18.07 -41.61 -16.42
CA GLY A 6 -18.57 -40.93 -15.21
C GLY A 6 -17.55 -40.55 -14.12
N THR A 7 -17.25 -39.25 -14.04
CA THR A 7 -17.63 -38.41 -12.88
C THR A 7 -16.89 -38.63 -11.53
N ILE A 8 -16.03 -37.65 -11.21
CA ILE A 8 -15.99 -36.87 -9.94
C ILE A 8 -15.18 -37.39 -8.72
N GLN A 9 -14.37 -36.45 -8.21
CA GLN A 9 -13.89 -36.23 -6.83
C GLN A 9 -12.94 -37.25 -6.18
N LYS A 10 -11.71 -36.80 -5.89
CA LYS A 10 -11.37 -36.27 -4.55
C LYS A 10 -9.95 -35.71 -4.50
N GLN A 11 -9.86 -34.53 -3.90
CA GLN A 11 -8.76 -34.05 -3.06
C GLN A 11 -7.40 -33.82 -3.73
N ILE A 12 -7.24 -32.64 -4.31
CA ILE A 12 -6.05 -31.82 -4.03
C ILE A 12 -6.56 -30.45 -3.61
N LYS A 13 -6.88 -30.34 -2.31
CA LYS A 13 -6.84 -29.08 -1.57
C LYS A 13 -5.36 -28.76 -1.40
N THR A 14 -4.80 -27.94 -2.26
CA THR A 14 -3.61 -27.13 -1.95
C THR A 14 -4.17 -25.71 -1.89
N ILE A 15 -4.73 -25.28 -0.77
CA ILE A 15 -4.02 -24.47 0.24
C ILE A 15 -2.80 -23.78 -0.38
N SER A 16 -3.06 -22.83 -1.28
CA SER A 16 -2.18 -21.69 -1.53
C SER A 16 -2.40 -20.68 -0.41
N GLY A 17 -2.11 -21.10 0.83
CA GLY A 17 -1.97 -20.16 1.93
C GLY A 17 -0.62 -19.50 1.75
N ILE A 18 -0.59 -18.26 1.27
CA ILE A 18 0.56 -17.39 1.51
C ILE A 18 0.66 -17.27 3.02
N ALA A 19 1.56 -18.05 3.61
CA ALA A 19 1.87 -17.94 5.03
C ALA A 19 2.60 -16.61 5.22
N PHE A 20 1.84 -15.56 5.48
CA PHE A 20 2.38 -14.29 5.97
C PHE A 20 2.96 -14.54 7.35
N PHE A 21 4.26 -14.76 7.44
CA PHE A 21 4.96 -14.64 8.70
C PHE A 21 5.30 -13.17 8.91
N LEU A 22 4.54 -12.57 9.82
CA LEU A 22 4.86 -11.33 10.50
C LEU A 22 6.33 -11.36 10.95
N ILE A 23 7.14 -10.41 10.51
CA ILE A 23 8.08 -9.82 11.46
C ILE A 23 7.19 -9.07 12.44
N ALA A 24 6.76 -9.79 13.47
CA ALA A 24 6.23 -9.14 14.66
C ALA A 24 7.42 -8.48 15.32
N LEU A 25 7.70 -7.22 14.95
CA LEU A 25 8.42 -6.34 15.85
C LEU A 25 7.57 -6.30 17.13
N PRO A 26 8.09 -6.73 18.29
CA PRO A 26 7.31 -6.76 19.51
C PRO A 26 6.97 -5.32 19.92
N PHE A 27 5.79 -4.84 19.49
CA PHE A 27 5.26 -3.53 19.80
C PHE A 27 4.97 -3.42 21.30
N TYR A 28 5.93 -2.90 22.05
CA TYR A 28 5.68 -2.32 23.37
C TYR A 28 5.12 -0.91 23.17
N THR A 29 3.79 -0.82 23.20
CA THR A 29 3.07 0.45 23.37
C THR A 29 3.17 0.90 24.82
N GLN A 30 4.22 1.65 25.14
CA GLN A 30 4.27 2.51 26.32
C GLN A 30 4.99 3.80 25.93
N ASN A 31 4.59 4.92 26.54
CA ASN A 31 5.37 6.16 26.60
C ASN A 31 6.80 5.83 27.08
N ASN A 32 7.67 5.43 26.18
CA ASN A 32 9.04 5.06 26.47
C ASN A 32 9.88 6.30 26.16
N MET A 33 10.06 7.16 27.17
CA MET A 33 11.43 7.63 27.36
C MET A 33 12.21 6.36 27.64
N GLU A 34 12.85 5.86 26.58
CA GLU A 34 13.52 4.58 26.45
C GLU A 34 14.29 4.19 27.73
N HIS A 35 14.19 2.93 28.12
CA HIS A 35 15.17 2.33 29.01
C HIS A 35 16.51 2.27 28.27
N TYR A 36 17.24 3.39 28.25
CA TYR A 36 18.60 3.42 27.75
C TYR A 36 19.44 2.39 28.51
N THR A 37 20.08 1.50 27.76
CA THR A 37 20.99 0.50 28.29
C THR A 37 22.39 1.00 28.05
N TYR A 38 23.08 1.36 29.12
CA TYR A 38 24.44 1.89 29.06
C TYR A 38 25.47 0.79 29.29
N ASP A 39 26.66 0.97 28.74
CA ASP A 39 27.80 0.07 28.95
C ASP A 39 28.19 0.04 30.44
N GLN A 40 27.99 1.17 31.14
CA GLN A 40 28.17 1.30 32.57
C GLN A 40 27.21 2.35 33.16
N GLU A 41 26.59 2.01 34.29
CA GLU A 41 25.79 2.95 35.09
C GLU A 41 26.69 3.77 36.03
N ILE A 42 26.50 5.09 36.08
CA ILE A 42 27.19 6.00 37.00
C ILE A 42 26.13 6.75 37.82
N LEU A 43 26.21 6.61 39.15
CA LEU A 43 25.26 7.16 40.11
C LEU A 43 25.95 8.10 41.10
N ASP A 44 25.23 9.09 41.60
CA ASP A 44 25.66 9.97 42.70
C ASP A 44 25.39 9.37 44.09
N GLU A 45 25.67 10.14 45.14
CA GLU A 45 25.45 9.77 46.55
C GLU A 45 23.99 9.48 46.91
N ASN A 46 23.04 9.93 46.09
CA ASN A 46 21.60 9.70 46.25
C ASN A 46 21.06 8.57 45.37
N ASN A 47 21.95 7.78 44.73
CA ASN A 47 21.62 6.76 43.74
C ASN A 47 20.91 7.31 42.49
N LEU A 48 21.17 8.57 42.12
CA LEU A 48 20.64 9.17 40.90
C LEU A 48 21.71 9.18 39.80
N ARG A 49 21.30 8.98 38.54
CA ARG A 49 22.20 9.04 37.38
C ARG A 49 23.01 10.34 37.36
N HIS A 50 24.32 10.22 37.16
CA HIS A 50 25.24 11.35 37.22
C HIS A 50 26.42 11.16 36.28
N GLY A 51 26.93 12.25 35.71
CA GLY A 51 28.11 12.23 34.86
C GLY A 51 27.79 11.87 33.41
N THR A 52 28.77 11.34 32.69
CA THR A 52 28.61 10.93 31.29
C THR A 52 28.41 9.42 31.20
N LEU A 53 27.25 9.00 30.70
CA LEU A 53 26.91 7.61 30.43
C LEU A 53 26.97 7.38 28.92
N VAL A 54 27.44 6.21 28.49
CA VAL A 54 27.65 5.86 27.07
C VAL A 54 27.08 4.50 26.77
N ALA A 55 26.65 4.29 25.53
CA ALA A 55 26.28 3.00 24.99
C ALA A 55 26.98 2.77 23.66
N THR A 56 27.53 1.58 23.46
CA THR A 56 28.12 1.15 22.20
C THR A 56 27.17 0.25 21.42
N SER A 57 27.21 0.34 20.09
CA SER A 57 26.42 -0.53 19.20
C SER A 57 27.33 -1.28 18.24
N TYR A 58 27.05 -2.58 18.10
CA TYR A 58 27.69 -3.42 17.10
C TYR A 58 27.20 -3.11 15.68
N LEU A 59 25.97 -2.57 15.53
CA LEU A 59 25.39 -2.20 14.24
C LEU A 59 26.04 -0.94 13.64
N PHE A 60 26.51 -0.03 14.48
CA PHE A 60 27.08 1.27 14.06
C PHE A 60 28.59 1.37 14.34
N GLU A 61 29.27 0.22 14.49
CA GLU A 61 30.71 0.09 14.74
C GLU A 61 31.30 1.16 15.69
N GLY A 62 30.76 1.27 16.91
CA GLY A 62 31.32 2.20 17.92
C GLY A 62 30.32 2.73 18.94
N LEU A 63 30.53 3.98 19.36
CA LEU A 63 29.62 4.72 20.22
C LEU A 63 28.29 4.93 19.49
N ALA A 64 27.18 4.49 20.09
CA ALA A 64 25.84 4.72 19.57
C ALA A 64 25.28 6.03 20.09
N TYR A 65 25.29 6.20 21.42
CA TYR A 65 24.83 7.43 22.07
C TYR A 65 25.58 7.70 23.38
N LYS A 66 25.60 8.99 23.74
CA LYS A 66 26.16 9.53 24.97
C LYS A 66 25.15 10.45 25.65
N HIS A 67 24.98 10.28 26.96
CA HIS A 67 24.11 11.10 27.79
C HIS A 67 24.86 11.75 28.94
N VAL A 68 24.61 13.03 29.18
CA VAL A 68 25.17 13.79 30.30
C VAL A 68 24.08 14.06 31.32
N TYR A 69 24.26 13.52 32.53
CA TYR A 69 23.34 13.67 33.66
C TYR A 69 23.94 14.50 34.78
N GLN A 70 23.09 15.23 35.50
CA GLN A 70 23.43 15.88 36.75
C GLN A 70 22.32 15.66 37.78
N HIS A 71 22.62 14.91 38.84
CA HIS A 71 21.69 14.57 39.93
C HIS A 71 20.34 14.05 39.42
N GLY A 72 20.38 13.09 38.48
CA GLY A 72 19.20 12.48 37.85
C GLY A 72 18.60 13.28 36.68
N ALA A 73 18.97 14.55 36.49
CA ALA A 73 18.47 15.35 35.36
C ALA A 73 19.32 15.12 34.10
N LEU A 74 18.69 14.75 32.99
CA LEU A 74 19.35 14.64 31.68
C LEU A 74 19.58 16.04 31.12
N LEU A 75 20.84 16.41 30.90
CA LEU A 75 21.23 17.73 30.41
C LEU A 75 21.53 17.74 28.92
N GLN A 76 22.10 16.66 28.40
CA GLN A 76 22.52 16.57 27.01
C GLN A 76 22.42 15.14 26.49
N THR A 77 21.99 15.00 25.25
CA THR A 77 22.14 13.79 24.45
C THR A 77 23.06 14.03 23.25
N THR A 78 23.76 13.00 22.84
CA THR A 78 24.59 12.99 21.64
C THR A 78 24.42 11.65 20.95
N ASP A 79 23.84 11.66 19.76
CA ASP A 79 23.67 10.49 18.90
C ASP A 79 24.76 10.49 17.81
N PHE A 80 25.39 9.34 17.64
CA PHE A 80 26.48 9.12 16.67
C PHE A 80 26.07 8.19 15.53
N ARG A 81 24.88 7.58 15.61
CA ARG A 81 24.35 6.63 14.60
C ARG A 81 24.02 7.33 13.30
N TYR A 82 23.60 8.59 13.38
CA TYR A 82 23.07 9.36 12.25
C TYR A 82 23.76 10.70 12.05
N GLN A 83 23.63 11.26 10.84
CA GLN A 83 24.23 12.53 10.46
C GLN A 83 23.24 13.39 9.67
N VAL A 84 23.14 14.67 10.02
CA VAL A 84 22.31 15.66 9.32
C VAL A 84 23.15 16.90 9.05
N ASN A 85 23.03 17.52 7.86
CA ASN A 85 23.76 18.74 7.49
C ASN A 85 25.29 18.65 7.71
N HIS A 86 25.88 17.50 7.42
CA HIS A 86 27.31 17.19 7.65
C HIS A 86 27.75 17.22 9.13
N GLN A 87 26.81 17.29 10.08
CA GLN A 87 27.12 17.11 11.49
C GLN A 87 27.23 15.61 11.80
N LYS A 88 28.42 15.21 12.23
CA LYS A 88 28.74 13.81 12.59
C LYS A 88 28.15 13.40 13.94
N GLU A 89 27.88 14.37 14.80
CA GLU A 89 27.38 14.18 16.15
C GLU A 89 26.12 15.02 16.32
N LEU A 90 25.00 14.37 16.59
CA LEU A 90 23.71 15.04 16.78
C LEU A 90 23.54 15.34 18.26
N ILE A 91 23.86 16.58 18.64
CA ILE A 91 23.84 17.02 20.03
C ILE A 91 22.54 17.75 20.34
N GLY A 92 21.81 17.28 21.36
CA GLY A 92 20.60 17.91 21.89
C GLY A 92 20.77 18.27 23.36
N LYS A 93 20.36 19.48 23.75
CA LYS A 93 20.43 19.99 25.13
C LYS A 93 19.05 20.18 25.70
N PHE A 94 18.90 19.76 26.95
CA PHE A 94 17.65 19.89 27.69
C PHE A 94 17.67 21.12 28.60
N LYS A 95 16.50 21.71 28.80
CA LYS A 95 16.24 22.73 29.82
C LYS A 95 14.98 22.33 30.59
N ASN A 96 15.10 22.16 31.91
CA ASN A 96 14.02 21.64 32.76
C ASN A 96 13.45 20.30 32.27
N ASN A 97 14.33 19.37 31.87
CA ASN A 97 13.97 18.05 31.32
C ASN A 97 13.14 18.08 30.02
N LEU A 98 13.11 19.21 29.31
CA LEU A 98 12.48 19.34 27.99
C LEU A 98 13.54 19.64 26.92
N PRO A 99 13.40 19.10 25.69
CA PRO A 99 14.24 19.49 24.55
C PRO A 99 14.25 21.01 24.38
N TYR A 100 15.44 21.61 24.24
CA TYR A 100 15.59 23.06 24.17
C TYR A 100 16.42 23.53 22.98
N GLU A 101 17.58 22.94 22.74
CA GLU A 101 18.49 23.38 21.68
C GLU A 101 19.20 22.16 21.08
N GLY A 102 19.27 22.08 19.75
CA GLY A 102 20.02 21.06 19.04
C GLY A 102 19.18 19.91 18.51
N TYR A 103 19.84 18.82 18.12
CA TYR A 103 19.24 17.67 17.45
C TYR A 103 18.90 16.56 18.44
N PHE A 104 17.70 15.99 18.28
CA PHE A 104 17.20 14.90 19.09
C PHE A 104 16.74 13.79 18.16
N VAL A 105 17.27 12.59 18.37
CA VAL A 105 16.88 11.38 17.64
C VAL A 105 15.81 10.66 18.45
N SER A 106 14.76 10.22 17.79
CA SER A 106 13.69 9.39 18.36
C SER A 106 13.26 8.36 17.34
N GLU A 107 12.75 7.21 17.78
CA GLU A 107 12.15 6.22 16.89
C GLU A 107 10.63 6.39 16.87
N ASN A 108 10.00 6.30 15.70
CA ASN A 108 8.54 6.34 15.59
C ASN A 108 7.91 4.98 15.94
N GLU A 109 6.59 4.88 15.86
CA GLU A 109 5.84 3.65 16.19
C GLU A 109 6.23 2.43 15.33
N LEU A 110 6.98 2.66 14.25
CA LEU A 110 7.42 1.66 13.28
C LEU A 110 8.93 1.41 13.39
N GLU A 111 9.57 1.89 14.47
CA GLU A 111 11.01 1.79 14.73
C GLU A 111 11.87 2.50 13.67
N ILE A 112 11.28 3.42 12.90
CA ILE A 112 12.01 4.25 11.93
C ILE A 112 12.50 5.50 12.66
N PRO A 113 13.81 5.83 12.60
CA PRO A 113 14.36 6.99 13.28
C PRO A 113 13.87 8.31 12.63
N GLU A 114 13.55 9.27 13.49
CA GLU A 114 13.23 10.65 13.16
C GLU A 114 14.17 11.57 13.94
N ILE A 115 14.57 12.68 13.31
CA ILE A 115 15.46 13.66 13.95
C ILE A 115 14.74 14.99 14.03
N THR A 116 14.63 15.53 15.24
CA THR A 116 14.03 16.84 15.47
C THR A 116 15.10 17.84 15.92
N TYR A 117 15.19 18.97 15.22
CA TYR A 117 15.99 20.11 15.63
C TYR A 117 15.13 21.12 16.40
N TYR A 118 15.57 21.44 17.62
CA TYR A 118 14.95 22.45 18.48
C TYR A 118 15.78 23.72 18.52
N GLU A 119 15.09 24.85 18.52
CA GLU A 119 15.66 26.17 18.79
C GLU A 119 14.81 26.87 19.86
N ASN A 120 15.43 27.21 21.00
CA ASN A 120 14.77 27.86 22.14
C ASN A 120 13.53 27.11 22.69
N GLY A 121 13.52 25.77 22.61
CA GLY A 121 12.41 24.93 23.09
C GLY A 121 11.28 24.74 22.08
N GLU A 122 11.40 25.31 20.88
CA GLU A 122 10.44 25.13 19.80
C GLU A 122 11.01 24.20 18.73
N ILE A 123 10.14 23.37 18.13
CA ILE A 123 10.51 22.54 16.99
C ILE A 123 10.76 23.45 15.80
N HIS A 124 12.00 23.50 15.32
CA HIS A 124 12.38 24.29 14.16
C HIS A 124 12.38 23.43 12.88
N THR A 125 12.85 22.19 12.95
CA THR A 125 12.89 21.30 11.77
C THR A 125 12.77 19.84 12.18
N VAL A 126 12.04 19.05 11.39
CA VAL A 126 11.96 17.60 11.52
C VAL A 126 12.58 16.96 10.29
N TYR A 127 13.38 15.93 10.48
CA TYR A 127 13.97 15.12 9.44
C TYR A 127 13.45 13.70 9.56
N ARG A 128 13.02 13.14 8.44
CA ARG A 128 12.58 11.74 8.33
C ARG A 128 13.34 11.04 7.23
N THR A 129 13.35 9.72 7.25
CA THR A 129 14.04 8.90 6.23
C THR A 129 13.09 7.84 5.66
N THR A 130 13.51 7.11 4.65
CA THR A 130 12.71 6.04 4.05
C THR A 130 13.12 4.67 4.60
N LEU A 131 12.23 3.68 4.49
CA LEU A 131 12.62 2.29 4.81
C LEU A 131 13.75 1.80 3.90
N SER A 132 13.80 2.24 2.64
CA SER A 132 14.89 1.91 1.71
C SER A 132 16.24 2.36 2.27
N ASP A 133 16.31 3.60 2.74
CA ASP A 133 17.53 4.16 3.32
C ASP A 133 17.94 3.39 4.58
N MET A 134 16.97 3.00 5.42
CA MET A 134 17.23 2.17 6.60
C MET A 134 17.79 0.79 6.24
N LEU A 135 17.22 0.12 5.24
CA LEU A 135 17.73 -1.16 4.75
C LEU A 135 19.14 -1.02 4.15
N GLU A 136 19.45 0.10 3.48
CA GLU A 136 20.80 0.36 2.96
C GLU A 136 21.84 0.55 4.08
N ILE A 137 21.47 1.08 5.24
CA ILE A 137 22.37 1.13 6.41
C ILE A 137 22.76 -0.29 6.81
N GLU A 138 21.77 -1.17 7.02
CA GLU A 138 22.02 -2.53 7.50
C GLU A 138 22.80 -3.37 6.50
N LEU A 139 22.50 -3.22 5.21
CA LEU A 139 23.10 -4.04 4.15
C LEU A 139 24.47 -3.51 3.69
N LEU A 140 24.64 -2.19 3.63
CA LEU A 140 25.79 -1.56 2.97
C LEU A 140 26.57 -0.60 3.88
N GLY A 141 26.13 -0.38 5.12
CA GLY A 141 26.75 0.60 6.04
C GLY A 141 26.65 2.04 5.55
N LYS A 142 25.75 2.33 4.59
CA LYS A 142 25.58 3.68 4.05
C LYS A 142 24.67 4.49 4.96
N MET A 143 25.04 5.75 5.18
CA MET A 143 24.22 6.67 5.97
C MET A 143 22.88 6.96 5.28
N PRO A 144 21.77 7.06 6.02
CA PRO A 144 20.46 7.29 5.44
C PRO A 144 20.36 8.71 4.87
N VAL A 145 19.56 8.86 3.81
CA VAL A 145 19.18 10.18 3.32
C VAL A 145 18.06 10.75 4.20
N TRP A 146 18.28 11.97 4.70
CA TRP A 146 17.33 12.68 5.53
C TRP A 146 16.52 13.69 4.72
N ILE A 147 15.20 13.58 4.80
CA ILE A 147 14.24 14.46 4.14
C ILE A 147 13.70 15.45 5.16
N THR A 148 13.88 16.73 4.86
CA THR A 148 13.34 17.83 5.68
C THR A 148 11.82 17.85 5.57
N CYS A 149 11.16 17.88 6.71
CA CYS A 149 9.71 17.94 6.84
C CYS A 149 9.28 19.32 7.39
N SER A 150 8.24 19.90 6.78
CA SER A 150 7.66 21.17 7.23
C SER A 150 6.17 21.04 7.47
N PHE A 151 5.67 21.75 8.48
CA PHE A 151 4.28 21.66 8.91
C PHE A 151 3.63 23.05 8.95
N LYS A 152 2.33 23.09 8.65
CA LYS A 152 1.47 24.28 8.85
C LYS A 152 0.21 23.83 9.57
N GLU A 153 -0.06 24.42 10.73
CA GLU A 153 -1.23 24.07 11.57
C GLU A 153 -1.30 22.57 11.90
N GLY A 154 -0.14 21.94 12.10
CA GLY A 154 -0.03 20.50 12.38
C GLY A 154 -0.15 19.59 11.15
N ILE A 155 -0.35 20.16 9.96
CA ILE A 155 -0.45 19.41 8.69
C ILE A 155 0.91 19.43 7.98
N LEU A 156 1.37 18.27 7.52
CA LEU A 156 2.60 18.13 6.75
C LEU A 156 2.45 18.80 5.36
N ILE A 157 3.32 19.77 5.04
CA ILE A 157 3.32 20.52 3.78
C ILE A 157 4.41 20.02 2.84
N GLU A 158 5.61 19.74 3.35
CA GLU A 158 6.74 19.19 2.59
C GLU A 158 7.32 18.03 3.39
N GLY A 159 7.79 16.97 2.71
CA GLY A 159 8.50 15.86 3.32
C GLY A 159 7.79 14.53 3.16
N LEU A 160 7.83 13.68 4.19
CA LEU A 160 7.19 12.36 4.16
C LEU A 160 6.51 11.99 5.48
N SER A 161 5.58 11.03 5.42
CA SER A 161 5.00 10.38 6.58
C SER A 161 4.88 8.88 6.36
N HIS A 162 5.04 8.12 7.43
CA HIS A 162 4.80 6.69 7.43
C HIS A 162 3.41 6.39 7.99
N GLU A 163 2.71 5.48 7.35
CA GLU A 163 1.47 4.90 7.86
C GLU A 163 1.58 3.38 7.80
N GLN A 164 0.96 2.69 8.76
CA GLN A 164 0.79 1.25 8.69
C GLN A 164 -0.61 0.92 8.23
N PHE A 165 -0.71 -0.04 7.33
CA PHE A 165 -1.97 -0.57 6.86
C PHE A 165 -2.03 -2.09 7.09
N LYS A 166 -3.18 -2.60 7.54
CA LYS A 166 -3.39 -4.04 7.76
C LYS A 166 -4.08 -4.68 6.55
N LEU A 167 -3.37 -5.53 5.81
CA LEU A 167 -3.89 -6.30 4.70
C LEU A 167 -4.12 -7.76 5.14
N GLY A 168 -5.35 -8.12 5.49
CA GLY A 168 -5.63 -9.45 6.06
C GLY A 168 -4.86 -9.63 7.36
N ASP A 169 -4.01 -10.66 7.45
CA ASP A 169 -3.09 -10.87 8.58
C ASP A 169 -1.71 -10.21 8.39
N GLY A 170 -1.45 -9.63 7.22
CA GLY A 170 -0.22 -8.90 6.91
C GLY A 170 -0.28 -7.41 7.29
N HIS A 171 0.89 -6.81 7.50
CA HIS A 171 1.04 -5.36 7.67
C HIS A 171 1.86 -4.82 6.50
N LEU A 172 1.30 -3.86 5.77
CA LEU A 172 2.01 -3.08 4.76
C LEU A 172 2.47 -1.77 5.39
N LEU A 173 3.75 -1.46 5.20
CA LEU A 173 4.27 -0.14 5.49
C LEU A 173 4.04 0.76 4.28
N VAL A 174 3.42 1.91 4.52
CA VAL A 174 3.14 2.92 3.51
C VAL A 174 3.98 4.17 3.82
N THR A 175 4.70 4.69 2.84
CA THR A 175 5.41 5.97 2.95
C THR A 175 4.80 6.96 1.96
N GLU A 176 4.14 7.99 2.47
CA GLU A 176 3.55 9.06 1.68
C GLU A 176 4.50 10.26 1.56
N PHE A 177 4.66 10.81 0.36
CA PHE A 177 5.52 11.97 0.08
C PHE A 177 4.69 13.19 -0.28
N PHE A 178 4.99 14.32 0.35
CA PHE A 178 4.22 15.56 0.25
C PHE A 178 5.05 16.69 -0.34
N LYS A 179 4.39 17.49 -1.18
CA LYS A 179 4.89 18.78 -1.68
C LYS A 179 3.74 19.78 -1.71
N ASN A 180 3.94 20.96 -1.15
CA ASN A 180 2.92 22.00 -0.99
C ASN A 180 1.59 21.50 -0.36
N GLY A 181 1.66 20.52 0.54
CA GLY A 181 0.49 19.91 1.19
C GLY A 181 -0.26 18.87 0.34
N GLU A 182 0.26 18.54 -0.85
CA GLU A 182 -0.30 17.52 -1.73
C GLU A 182 0.58 16.28 -1.76
N ARG A 183 -0.03 15.09 -1.67
CA ARG A 183 0.67 13.83 -1.93
C ARG A 183 1.10 13.78 -3.38
N THR A 184 2.38 13.48 -3.57
CA THR A 184 3.00 13.33 -4.89
C THR A 184 3.31 11.87 -5.20
N ARG A 185 3.63 11.08 -4.17
CA ARG A 185 4.05 9.69 -4.27
C ARG A 185 3.67 8.92 -3.01
N VAL A 186 3.46 7.63 -3.16
CA VAL A 186 3.24 6.66 -2.08
C VAL A 186 4.08 5.43 -2.38
N ASP A 187 4.90 5.00 -1.44
CA ASP A 187 5.59 3.71 -1.53
C ASP A 187 4.91 2.69 -0.65
N PHE A 188 4.54 1.55 -1.24
CA PHE A 188 4.04 0.37 -0.55
C PHE A 188 5.19 -0.61 -0.41
N TRP A 189 5.57 -0.91 0.83
CA TRP A 189 6.60 -1.88 1.15
C TRP A 189 5.94 -3.20 1.54
N LEU A 190 6.27 -4.24 0.76
CA LEU A 190 5.98 -5.63 1.09
C LEU A 190 7.27 -6.27 1.62
N LEU A 191 7.26 -6.63 2.89
CA LEU A 191 8.38 -7.29 3.56
C LEU A 191 8.06 -8.78 3.71
N ALA A 192 8.84 -9.63 3.06
CA ALA A 192 8.80 -11.09 3.19
C ALA A 192 10.17 -11.61 3.64
N MET A 193 10.22 -12.82 4.20
CA MET A 193 11.43 -13.38 4.84
C MET A 193 12.71 -13.34 3.98
N HIS A 194 12.57 -13.35 2.66
CA HIS A 194 13.69 -13.43 1.72
C HIS A 194 13.72 -12.29 0.69
N TYR A 195 12.77 -11.36 0.74
CA TYR A 195 12.79 -10.18 -0.13
C TYR A 195 11.95 -9.03 0.43
N ALA A 196 12.38 -7.80 0.11
CA ALA A 196 11.58 -6.60 0.26
C ALA A 196 11.21 -6.11 -1.15
N GLU A 197 9.92 -5.99 -1.44
CA GLU A 197 9.43 -5.43 -2.70
C GLU A 197 8.78 -4.07 -2.43
N THR A 198 9.17 -3.05 -3.20
CA THR A 198 8.51 -1.74 -3.19
C THR A 198 7.67 -1.59 -4.44
N ILE A 199 6.40 -1.23 -4.25
CA ILE A 199 5.55 -0.72 -5.30
C ILE A 199 5.30 0.76 -5.07
N ARG A 200 5.52 1.56 -6.10
CA ARG A 200 5.38 3.02 -6.03
C ARG A 200 4.12 3.47 -6.74
N LEU A 201 3.28 4.24 -6.07
CA LEU A 201 2.20 4.99 -6.68
C LEU A 201 2.60 6.46 -6.83
N ASN A 202 2.63 6.99 -8.05
CA ASN A 202 2.81 8.42 -8.30
C ASN A 202 1.48 9.06 -8.69
N PHE A 203 1.17 10.21 -8.11
CA PHE A 203 0.00 10.98 -8.48
C PHE A 203 0.27 11.77 -9.76
N LEU A 204 -0.71 11.74 -10.67
CA LEU A 204 -0.73 12.51 -11.92
C LEU A 204 -1.86 13.54 -11.84
N THR A 205 -1.84 14.56 -12.71
CA THR A 205 -2.86 15.63 -12.72
C THR A 205 -4.30 15.10 -12.79
N ASN A 206 -4.53 14.02 -13.54
CA ASN A 206 -5.84 13.41 -13.73
C ASN A 206 -5.85 11.90 -13.43
N GLY A 207 -4.97 11.41 -12.55
CA GLY A 207 -4.89 9.98 -12.28
C GLY A 207 -3.68 9.60 -11.46
N TYR A 208 -3.20 8.39 -11.66
CA TYR A 208 -2.03 7.88 -10.97
C TYR A 208 -1.37 6.76 -11.77
N GLU A 209 -0.10 6.52 -11.49
CA GLU A 209 0.63 5.35 -11.97
C GLU A 209 1.11 4.51 -10.81
N ILE A 210 1.13 3.19 -10.98
CA ILE A 210 1.68 2.22 -10.05
C ILE A 210 2.84 1.54 -10.75
N ILE A 211 4.03 1.61 -10.16
CA ILE A 211 5.28 1.16 -10.75
C ILE A 211 5.93 0.14 -9.83
N LYS A 212 6.30 -0.98 -10.42
CA LYS A 212 7.29 -1.89 -9.89
C LYS A 212 8.58 -1.66 -10.66
N GLU A 213 9.62 -1.22 -9.97
CA GLU A 213 10.93 -1.03 -10.58
C GLU A 213 11.57 -2.38 -10.94
N ARG A 214 12.50 -2.35 -11.90
CA ARG A 214 13.31 -3.52 -12.26
C ARG A 214 14.17 -3.91 -11.06
N ILE A 215 14.23 -5.21 -10.77
CA ILE A 215 15.11 -5.74 -9.72
C ILE A 215 16.34 -6.32 -10.41
N ASP A 216 17.51 -5.71 -10.18
CA ASP A 216 18.79 -6.16 -10.69
C ASP A 216 19.59 -6.79 -9.55
N ALA A 217 19.36 -8.07 -9.24
CA ALA A 217 20.17 -8.84 -8.30
C ALA A 217 20.47 -10.25 -8.81
N GLU A 218 21.64 -10.78 -8.44
CA GLU A 218 22.19 -12.03 -8.98
C GLU A 218 21.53 -13.29 -8.36
N ASP A 219 21.04 -13.20 -7.12
CA ASP A 219 20.46 -14.31 -6.34
C ASP A 219 18.95 -14.14 -6.09
N ILE A 220 18.19 -13.78 -7.12
CA ILE A 220 16.72 -13.69 -7.04
C ILE A 220 16.11 -15.05 -7.34
N ASP A 221 15.08 -15.44 -6.58
CA ASP A 221 14.26 -16.60 -6.87
C ASP A 221 13.71 -16.52 -8.32
N PRO A 222 13.94 -17.52 -9.18
CA PRO A 222 13.48 -17.50 -10.58
C PRO A 222 11.95 -17.38 -10.74
N GLU A 223 11.17 -17.62 -9.68
CA GLU A 223 9.73 -17.40 -9.68
C GLU A 223 9.34 -15.91 -9.58
N ILE A 224 10.26 -15.02 -9.18
CA ILE A 224 9.98 -13.58 -9.06
C ILE A 224 10.15 -12.89 -10.41
N ASP A 225 9.13 -12.17 -10.87
CA ASP A 225 9.25 -11.32 -12.06
C ASP A 225 10.13 -10.10 -11.76
N THR A 226 11.35 -10.07 -12.27
CA THR A 226 12.30 -8.98 -12.04
C THR A 226 12.09 -7.78 -12.96
N ARG A 227 11.24 -7.90 -13.98
CA ARG A 227 11.03 -6.85 -14.99
C ARG A 227 10.34 -5.62 -14.41
N GLU A 228 10.61 -4.46 -15.02
CA GLU A 228 9.85 -3.23 -14.75
C GLU A 228 8.41 -3.44 -15.23
N GLN A 229 7.46 -3.11 -14.37
CA GLN A 229 6.02 -3.19 -14.65
C GLN A 229 5.35 -1.88 -14.24
N ARG A 230 4.42 -1.39 -15.07
CA ARG A 230 3.72 -0.12 -14.83
C ARG A 230 2.24 -0.23 -15.15
N LEU A 231 1.40 0.17 -14.20
CA LEU A 231 -0.02 0.41 -14.39
C LEU A 231 -0.26 1.91 -14.44
N THR A 232 -0.91 2.41 -15.47
CA THR A 232 -1.29 3.82 -15.56
C THR A 232 -2.81 3.93 -15.61
N ILE A 233 -3.35 4.73 -14.70
CA ILE A 233 -4.79 5.03 -14.60
C ILE A 233 -4.95 6.51 -14.89
N LEU A 234 -5.76 6.85 -15.91
CA LEU A 234 -6.11 8.22 -16.25
C LEU A 234 -7.62 8.37 -16.25
N PHE A 235 -8.12 9.28 -15.43
CA PHE A 235 -9.53 9.62 -15.37
C PHE A 235 -9.87 10.77 -16.32
N ASN A 236 -11.10 10.74 -16.81
CA ASN A 236 -11.78 11.91 -17.34
C ASN A 236 -12.69 12.55 -16.26
N GLU A 237 -13.34 13.65 -16.61
CA GLU A 237 -14.17 14.42 -15.68
C GLU A 237 -15.37 13.64 -15.12
N THR A 238 -15.87 12.61 -15.81
CA THR A 238 -17.17 11.98 -15.54
C THR A 238 -17.13 10.69 -14.74
N GLY A 239 -15.95 10.17 -14.36
CA GLY A 239 -15.82 8.88 -13.67
C GLY A 239 -15.21 7.78 -14.52
N SER A 240 -15.21 7.97 -15.83
CA SER A 240 -14.62 7.07 -16.82
C SER A 240 -13.11 7.33 -16.97
N GLY A 241 -12.42 6.50 -17.75
CA GLY A 241 -11.00 6.66 -17.97
C GLY A 241 -10.35 5.48 -18.68
N ASN A 242 -9.03 5.42 -18.58
CA ASN A 242 -8.21 4.37 -19.16
C ASN A 242 -7.30 3.73 -18.11
N LEU A 243 -7.13 2.42 -18.20
CA LEU A 243 -6.15 1.62 -17.47
C LEU A 243 -5.21 0.99 -18.51
N SER A 244 -3.90 1.25 -18.41
CA SER A 244 -2.90 0.58 -19.24
C SER A 244 -1.89 -0.17 -18.40
N PHE A 245 -1.56 -1.39 -18.81
CA PHE A 245 -0.50 -2.20 -18.21
C PHE A 245 0.68 -2.34 -19.16
N GLN A 246 1.86 -2.02 -18.66
CA GLN A 246 3.13 -2.04 -19.38
C GLN A 246 4.14 -2.94 -18.67
N LYS A 247 5.01 -3.56 -19.47
CA LYS A 247 6.12 -4.39 -19.01
C LYS A 247 7.32 -4.15 -19.92
N GLU A 248 8.46 -3.82 -19.31
CA GLU A 248 9.66 -3.41 -20.06
C GLU A 248 9.38 -2.35 -21.14
N LYS A 249 8.48 -1.40 -20.83
CA LYS A 249 8.01 -0.30 -21.72
C LYS A 249 7.11 -0.74 -22.88
N GLU A 250 6.79 -2.02 -23.00
CA GLU A 250 5.79 -2.52 -23.95
C GLU A 250 4.40 -2.51 -23.30
N VAL A 251 3.40 -1.97 -23.99
CA VAL A 251 2.01 -2.01 -23.54
C VAL A 251 1.45 -3.40 -23.82
N ILE A 252 1.14 -4.15 -22.76
CA ILE A 252 0.57 -5.50 -22.89
C ILE A 252 -0.95 -5.43 -22.99
N ALA A 253 -1.59 -4.55 -22.22
CA ALA A 253 -3.03 -4.41 -22.19
C ALA A 253 -3.48 -2.96 -21.97
N GLN A 254 -4.59 -2.57 -22.61
CA GLN A 254 -5.29 -1.31 -22.36
C GLN A 254 -6.80 -1.54 -22.27
N TYR A 255 -7.40 -0.94 -21.25
CA TYR A 255 -8.83 -0.95 -21.00
C TYR A 255 -9.35 0.47 -20.92
N GLU A 256 -10.47 0.72 -21.59
CA GLU A 256 -11.31 1.88 -21.31
C GLU A 256 -12.33 1.43 -20.26
N PHE A 257 -12.57 2.25 -19.26
CA PHE A 257 -13.58 1.98 -18.24
C PHE A 257 -14.59 3.12 -18.17
N ASP A 258 -15.87 2.79 -18.02
CA ASP A 258 -16.94 3.74 -17.80
C ASP A 258 -17.69 3.41 -16.50
N GLU A 259 -17.98 4.46 -15.73
CA GLU A 259 -18.74 4.38 -14.48
C GLU A 259 -20.07 5.12 -14.66
N TYR A 260 -21.19 4.40 -14.53
CA TYR A 260 -22.53 4.97 -14.68
C TYR A 260 -23.56 4.31 -13.76
N GLU A 261 -24.72 4.93 -13.61
CA GLU A 261 -25.86 4.32 -12.90
C GLU A 261 -26.48 3.22 -13.74
N LEU A 262 -26.93 2.14 -13.11
CA LEU A 262 -27.55 0.99 -13.77
C LEU A 262 -28.77 1.34 -14.66
N SER A 263 -29.45 2.46 -14.38
CA SER A 263 -30.53 2.98 -15.22
C SER A 263 -30.09 3.25 -16.67
N ARG A 264 -28.80 3.48 -16.90
CA ARG A 264 -28.20 3.50 -18.23
C ARG A 264 -27.93 2.06 -18.69
N LYS A 265 -28.44 1.71 -19.88
CA LYS A 265 -28.19 0.40 -20.48
C LYS A 265 -26.71 0.13 -20.67
N ILE A 266 -26.30 -1.09 -20.33
CA ILE A 266 -24.95 -1.61 -20.56
C ILE A 266 -24.65 -1.59 -22.06
N SER A 267 -23.46 -1.10 -22.42
CA SER A 267 -23.03 -1.07 -23.82
C SER A 267 -22.83 -2.50 -24.33
N ALA A 268 -23.39 -2.83 -25.50
CA ALA A 268 -23.25 -4.14 -26.12
C ALA A 268 -21.88 -4.28 -26.81
N ILE A 269 -20.81 -4.28 -26.03
CA ILE A 269 -19.42 -4.45 -26.47
C ILE A 269 -18.73 -5.53 -25.63
N PRO A 270 -17.70 -6.21 -26.17
CA PRO A 270 -16.95 -7.21 -25.41
C PRO A 270 -16.37 -6.56 -24.18
N SER A 271 -16.71 -7.00 -22.97
CA SER A 271 -16.33 -6.25 -21.77
C SER A 271 -16.58 -7.04 -20.50
N ILE A 272 -16.01 -6.54 -19.41
CA ILE A 272 -16.28 -6.99 -18.06
C ILE A 272 -17.11 -5.90 -17.38
N VAL A 273 -18.23 -6.27 -16.77
CA VAL A 273 -19.06 -5.37 -15.98
C VAL A 273 -19.03 -5.82 -14.54
N ASN A 274 -18.81 -4.88 -13.63
CA ASN A 274 -18.93 -5.05 -12.18
C ASN A 274 -20.01 -4.10 -11.65
N TYR A 275 -20.75 -4.54 -10.64
CA TYR A 275 -21.76 -3.73 -9.98
C TYR A 275 -21.33 -3.41 -8.54
N THR A 276 -21.53 -2.17 -8.11
CA THR A 276 -21.37 -1.80 -6.70
C THR A 276 -22.56 -0.98 -6.20
N LEU A 277 -22.79 -1.02 -4.90
CA LEU A 277 -23.78 -0.18 -4.25
C LEU A 277 -23.10 1.11 -3.77
N SER A 278 -23.58 2.27 -4.24
CA SER A 278 -23.09 3.57 -3.80
C SER A 278 -23.60 3.93 -2.39
N ALA A 279 -22.95 4.90 -1.74
CA ALA A 279 -23.43 5.43 -0.46
C ALA A 279 -24.85 5.99 -0.54
N SER A 280 -25.25 6.54 -1.69
CA SER A 280 -26.61 7.02 -1.98
C SER A 280 -27.60 5.90 -2.31
N GLN A 281 -27.24 4.64 -2.08
CA GLN A 281 -28.09 3.47 -2.32
C GLN A 281 -28.45 3.25 -3.80
N THR A 282 -27.65 3.77 -4.72
CA THR A 282 -27.82 3.53 -6.16
C THR A 282 -26.84 2.47 -6.63
N ILE A 283 -27.28 1.60 -7.55
CA ILE A 283 -26.41 0.59 -8.16
C ILE A 283 -25.61 1.24 -9.27
N ARG A 284 -24.28 1.16 -9.15
CA ARG A 284 -23.32 1.68 -10.12
C ARG A 284 -22.73 0.54 -10.92
N CYS A 285 -22.59 0.76 -12.22
CA CYS A 285 -21.98 -0.17 -13.16
C CYS A 285 -20.59 0.34 -13.55
N PHE A 286 -19.64 -0.57 -13.57
CA PHE A 286 -18.26 -0.36 -14.01
C PHE A 286 -18.01 -1.27 -15.19
N GLN A 287 -18.13 -0.73 -16.39
CA GLN A 287 -17.91 -1.49 -17.62
C GLN A 287 -16.49 -1.23 -18.14
N LYS A 288 -15.69 -2.28 -18.28
CA LYS A 288 -14.32 -2.21 -18.80
C LYS A 288 -14.20 -2.96 -20.12
N TYR A 289 -13.76 -2.26 -21.16
CA TYR A 289 -13.56 -2.81 -22.49
C TYR A 289 -12.06 -2.87 -22.82
N ASN A 290 -11.57 -4.06 -23.14
CA ASN A 290 -10.23 -4.21 -23.71
C ASN A 290 -10.25 -3.78 -25.18
N PHE A 291 -9.61 -2.66 -25.50
CA PHE A 291 -9.51 -2.17 -26.87
C PHE A 291 -8.13 -2.40 -27.49
N LYS A 292 -7.16 -2.89 -26.70
CA LYS A 292 -5.80 -3.19 -27.16
C LYS A 292 -5.13 -4.24 -26.26
N SER A 293 -4.83 -5.38 -26.84
CA SER A 293 -3.93 -6.41 -26.27
C SER A 293 -2.84 -6.70 -27.30
N VAL A 294 -1.57 -6.71 -26.90
CA VAL A 294 -0.44 -6.79 -27.85
C VAL A 294 0.29 -8.14 -27.83
N SER A 295 0.03 -9.07 -26.91
CA SER A 295 0.79 -10.34 -26.91
C SER A 295 -0.04 -11.62 -26.86
N SER A 296 0.33 -12.54 -27.76
CA SER A 296 -0.15 -13.91 -27.91
C SER A 296 0.34 -14.88 -26.83
N ASN A 297 1.00 -14.39 -25.77
CA ASN A 297 1.55 -15.17 -24.64
C ASN A 297 0.94 -14.77 -23.28
N SER A 298 -0.16 -14.03 -23.30
CA SER A 298 -0.70 -13.29 -22.16
C SER A 298 -1.10 -14.14 -20.95
N GLU A 299 -1.55 -15.39 -21.11
CA GLU A 299 -2.01 -16.20 -19.97
C GLU A 299 -0.89 -16.59 -18.98
N ASN A 300 0.35 -16.81 -19.46
CA ASN A 300 1.47 -17.17 -18.57
C ASN A 300 2.11 -15.96 -17.88
N ASP A 301 2.02 -14.75 -18.47
CA ASP A 301 2.61 -13.53 -17.89
C ASP A 301 1.80 -12.98 -16.70
N PHE A 302 0.52 -13.35 -16.56
CA PHE A 302 -0.34 -12.96 -15.44
C PHE A 302 -0.31 -13.96 -14.27
N TYR A 303 0.22 -15.19 -14.48
CA TYR A 303 0.28 -16.24 -13.45
C TYR A 303 1.46 -16.11 -12.48
N ASN A 304 2.33 -15.10 -12.65
CA ASN A 304 3.38 -14.80 -11.69
C ASN A 304 2.77 -14.01 -10.51
N PRO A 305 2.86 -14.52 -9.26
CA PRO A 305 2.24 -13.93 -8.08
C PRO A 305 3.01 -12.68 -7.57
N SER A 306 3.21 -11.68 -8.44
CA SER A 306 3.72 -10.37 -8.02
C SER A 306 2.60 -9.51 -7.45
N LEU A 307 2.94 -8.61 -6.53
CA LEU A 307 1.97 -7.71 -5.92
C LEU A 307 1.33 -6.78 -6.97
N ILE A 308 2.08 -6.33 -7.98
CA ILE A 308 1.53 -5.48 -9.05
C ILE A 308 0.60 -6.25 -10.00
N ASN A 309 0.83 -7.54 -10.25
CA ASN A 309 -0.11 -8.38 -11.01
C ASN A 309 -1.42 -8.60 -10.23
N SER A 310 -1.32 -8.70 -8.91
CA SER A 310 -2.49 -8.77 -8.02
C SER A 310 -3.28 -7.46 -8.06
N ILE A 311 -2.60 -6.31 -7.98
CA ILE A 311 -3.23 -4.99 -8.14
C ILE A 311 -3.89 -4.87 -9.52
N TYR A 312 -3.19 -5.23 -10.60
CA TYR A 312 -3.74 -5.19 -11.95
C TYR A 312 -5.01 -6.02 -12.08
N SER A 313 -4.98 -7.26 -11.58
CA SER A 313 -6.14 -8.16 -11.60
C SER A 313 -7.30 -7.57 -10.80
N ASN A 314 -7.04 -7.07 -9.59
CA ASN A 314 -8.05 -6.40 -8.78
C ASN A 314 -8.69 -5.21 -9.53
N LEU A 315 -7.88 -4.31 -10.12
CA LEU A 315 -8.38 -3.17 -10.90
C LEU A 315 -9.16 -3.59 -12.15
N LEU A 316 -8.86 -4.75 -12.73
CA LEU A 316 -9.59 -5.26 -13.89
C LEU A 316 -11.03 -5.66 -13.51
N TYR A 317 -11.22 -6.33 -12.38
CA TYR A 317 -12.52 -6.88 -11.98
C TYR A 317 -13.32 -5.97 -11.06
N ASN A 318 -12.68 -5.05 -10.33
CA ASN A 318 -13.34 -4.18 -9.36
C ASN A 318 -13.36 -2.72 -9.80
N ARG A 319 -14.09 -1.88 -9.06
CA ARG A 319 -14.06 -0.43 -9.25
C ARG A 319 -12.63 0.08 -9.15
N ILE A 320 -12.24 0.94 -10.09
CA ILE A 320 -10.94 1.64 -10.04
C ILE A 320 -11.04 2.77 -9.00
N PRO A 321 -10.25 2.74 -7.91
CA PRO A 321 -10.33 3.73 -6.85
C PRO A 321 -9.81 5.09 -7.32
N ARG A 322 -10.42 6.17 -6.82
CA ARG A 322 -9.89 7.53 -6.99
C ARG A 322 -9.20 7.97 -5.71
N PHE A 323 -7.89 8.15 -5.77
CA PHE A 323 -7.12 8.65 -4.64
C PHE A 323 -7.09 10.17 -4.63
N SER A 324 -7.09 10.74 -3.42
CA SER A 324 -6.97 12.17 -3.19
C SER A 324 -5.54 12.53 -2.84
N THR A 325 -5.04 13.60 -3.45
CA THR A 325 -3.74 14.19 -3.10
C THR A 325 -3.78 14.96 -1.78
N THR A 326 -4.96 15.46 -1.37
CA THR A 326 -5.10 16.35 -0.19
C THR A 326 -5.86 15.72 0.98
N LYS A 327 -6.71 14.73 0.73
CA LYS A 327 -7.46 14.00 1.77
C LYS A 327 -6.91 12.60 1.96
N LYS A 328 -7.04 12.03 3.15
CA LYS A 328 -6.64 10.64 3.41
C LYS A 328 -7.28 9.70 2.38
N SER A 329 -6.46 8.84 1.80
CA SER A 329 -6.87 7.85 0.81
C SER A 329 -6.87 6.47 1.43
N ASP A 330 -7.82 5.63 1.03
CA ASP A 330 -7.87 4.24 1.46
C ASP A 330 -7.20 3.33 0.42
N TYR A 331 -5.94 3.00 0.66
CA TYR A 331 -5.15 2.13 -0.22
C TYR A 331 -5.51 0.65 -0.10
N THR A 332 -6.34 0.24 0.87
CA THR A 332 -6.84 -1.16 0.99
C THR A 332 -7.41 -1.63 -0.35
N THR A 333 -8.07 -0.72 -1.05
CA THR A 333 -8.82 -0.94 -2.28
C THR A 333 -7.97 -1.43 -3.44
N LEU A 334 -6.64 -1.24 -3.40
CA LEU A 334 -5.71 -1.81 -4.39
C LEU A 334 -5.41 -3.29 -4.16
N PHE A 335 -5.55 -3.75 -2.92
CA PHE A 335 -5.09 -5.05 -2.46
C PHE A 335 -6.23 -6.00 -2.05
N GLN A 336 -7.48 -5.57 -2.20
CA GLN A 336 -8.62 -6.45 -1.95
C GLN A 336 -8.51 -7.68 -2.85
N GLU A 337 -8.41 -8.86 -2.24
CA GLU A 337 -8.46 -10.13 -2.97
C GLU A 337 -9.76 -10.19 -3.79
N GLN A 338 -9.73 -10.96 -4.89
CA GLN A 338 -10.92 -11.24 -5.69
C GLN A 338 -11.97 -11.98 -4.84
N GLN A 339 -12.77 -11.25 -4.06
CA GLN A 339 -13.98 -11.80 -3.44
C GLN A 339 -15.07 -12.10 -4.51
N ASP A 340 -14.91 -11.58 -5.73
CA ASP A 340 -16.04 -11.31 -6.63
C ASP A 340 -16.27 -12.27 -7.80
N LEU A 341 -15.42 -13.29 -8.03
CA LEU A 341 -15.85 -14.38 -8.92
C LEU A 341 -16.97 -15.20 -8.26
N GLU A 342 -16.95 -15.34 -6.93
CA GLU A 342 -17.97 -16.07 -6.17
C GLU A 342 -19.14 -15.19 -5.71
N SER A 343 -18.98 -13.87 -5.57
CA SER A 343 -20.07 -12.95 -5.19
C SER A 343 -21.18 -12.86 -6.25
N GLY A 344 -20.87 -13.23 -7.49
CA GLY A 344 -21.82 -13.21 -8.60
C GLY A 344 -22.15 -11.81 -9.10
N LEU A 345 -21.35 -10.78 -8.78
CA LEU A 345 -21.53 -9.39 -9.22
C LEU A 345 -20.75 -9.02 -10.50
N LEU A 346 -20.17 -10.01 -11.18
CA LEU A 346 -19.48 -9.82 -12.45
C LEU A 346 -20.34 -10.29 -13.62
N LEU A 347 -20.22 -9.62 -14.76
CA LEU A 347 -20.75 -10.05 -16.06
C LEU A 347 -19.66 -9.96 -17.12
N PHE A 348 -19.50 -11.04 -17.86
CA PHE A 348 -18.63 -11.12 -19.03
C PHE A 348 -19.48 -11.04 -20.29
N LEU A 349 -19.18 -10.06 -21.15
CA LEU A 349 -19.75 -9.92 -22.48
C LEU A 349 -18.77 -10.44 -23.52
N ASN A 350 -19.24 -11.32 -24.40
CA ASN A 350 -18.43 -11.95 -25.44
C ASN A 350 -18.07 -10.97 -26.58
N GLN A 351 -17.43 -11.49 -27.64
CA GLN A 351 -17.03 -10.72 -28.81
C GLN A 351 -18.18 -10.03 -29.57
N GLU A 352 -19.42 -10.48 -29.38
CA GLU A 352 -20.63 -9.86 -29.95
C GLU A 352 -21.33 -8.90 -28.96
N GLY A 353 -20.74 -8.68 -27.78
CA GLY A 353 -21.33 -7.87 -26.70
C GLY A 353 -22.50 -8.56 -25.98
N LYS A 354 -22.64 -9.89 -26.11
CA LYS A 354 -23.71 -10.66 -25.46
C LYS A 354 -23.25 -11.26 -24.13
N PRO A 355 -24.15 -11.37 -23.12
CA PRO A 355 -23.87 -12.07 -21.87
C PRO A 355 -23.37 -13.50 -22.08
N GLU A 356 -22.19 -13.80 -21.55
CA GLU A 356 -21.55 -15.12 -21.65
C GLU A 356 -21.47 -15.80 -20.29
N HIS A 357 -21.04 -15.09 -19.26
CA HIS A 357 -20.89 -15.63 -17.91
C HIS A 357 -21.22 -14.55 -16.87
N GLY A 358 -21.85 -14.95 -15.76
CA GLY A 358 -22.10 -14.05 -14.62
C GLY A 358 -23.51 -13.45 -14.58
N LEU A 359 -23.67 -12.28 -13.95
CA LEU A 359 -24.95 -11.65 -13.62
C LEU A 359 -25.23 -10.44 -14.51
N LEU A 360 -26.23 -10.54 -15.38
CA LEU A 360 -26.82 -9.36 -15.99
C LEU A 360 -27.86 -8.79 -15.04
N LEU A 361 -27.60 -7.60 -14.51
CA LEU A 361 -28.57 -6.81 -13.77
C LEU A 361 -29.05 -5.67 -14.68
N GLU A 362 -30.34 -5.39 -14.67
CA GLU A 362 -30.95 -4.34 -15.48
C GLU A 362 -32.00 -3.60 -14.64
N GLN A 363 -32.17 -2.32 -14.94
CA GLN A 363 -33.15 -1.45 -14.31
C GLN A 363 -34.04 -0.78 -15.37
N ASP A 364 -35.35 -0.87 -15.18
CA ASP A 364 -36.35 -0.09 -15.92
C ASP A 364 -37.22 0.68 -14.93
N ASN A 365 -37.06 2.00 -14.89
CA ASN A 365 -37.62 2.87 -13.86
C ASN A 365 -37.23 2.42 -12.44
N GLU A 366 -38.21 2.08 -11.59
CA GLU A 366 -37.98 1.61 -10.20
C GLU A 366 -37.92 0.08 -10.09
N VAL A 367 -38.01 -0.61 -11.22
CA VAL A 367 -38.09 -2.07 -11.28
C VAL A 367 -36.76 -2.64 -11.77
N TYR A 368 -36.30 -3.68 -11.07
CA TYR A 368 -35.08 -4.39 -11.40
C TYR A 368 -35.38 -5.79 -11.92
N GLN A 369 -34.50 -6.28 -12.78
CA GLN A 369 -34.47 -7.67 -13.22
C GLN A 369 -33.04 -8.17 -13.25
N TYR A 370 -32.86 -9.47 -13.04
CA TYR A 370 -31.57 -10.10 -13.29
C TYR A 370 -31.68 -11.38 -14.08
N SER A 371 -30.58 -11.72 -14.76
CA SER A 371 -30.36 -13.00 -15.42
C SER A 371 -28.96 -13.50 -15.08
N LYS A 372 -28.81 -14.77 -14.70
CA LYS A 372 -27.49 -15.41 -14.59
C LYS A 372 -27.17 -16.18 -15.86
N PHE A 373 -25.91 -16.13 -16.28
CA PHE A 373 -25.40 -16.78 -17.48
C PHE A 373 -24.24 -17.70 -17.14
N LYS A 374 -24.19 -18.85 -17.82
CA LYS A 374 -23.04 -19.75 -17.84
C LYS A 374 -22.84 -20.23 -19.27
N GLU A 375 -21.67 -19.98 -19.84
CA GLU A 375 -21.29 -20.40 -21.20
C GLU A 375 -22.33 -19.96 -22.24
N GLY A 376 -22.78 -18.71 -22.16
CA GLY A 376 -23.78 -18.09 -23.05
C GLY A 376 -25.22 -18.51 -22.78
N THR A 377 -25.47 -19.46 -21.87
CA THR A 377 -26.82 -19.94 -21.57
C THR A 377 -27.37 -19.25 -20.33
N LYS A 378 -28.60 -18.73 -20.42
CA LYS A 378 -29.33 -18.17 -19.27
C LYS A 378 -29.75 -19.31 -18.34
N THR A 379 -29.25 -19.30 -17.10
CA THR A 379 -29.48 -20.37 -16.10
C THR A 379 -30.49 -19.97 -15.03
N GLU A 380 -30.61 -18.68 -14.73
CA GLU A 380 -31.56 -18.15 -13.75
C GLU A 380 -32.11 -16.81 -14.25
N HIS A 381 -33.36 -16.51 -13.91
CA HIS A 381 -34.00 -15.25 -14.25
C HIS A 381 -35.05 -14.86 -13.23
N LYS A 382 -35.05 -13.59 -12.83
CA LYS A 382 -36.12 -12.97 -12.03
C LYS A 382 -36.38 -11.55 -12.51
N GLU A 383 -37.64 -11.15 -12.48
CA GLU A 383 -38.13 -9.83 -12.87
C GLU A 383 -38.92 -9.22 -11.71
N GLN A 384 -39.34 -7.97 -11.88
CA GLN A 384 -40.21 -7.25 -10.93
C GLN A 384 -39.63 -7.14 -9.52
N LEU A 385 -38.30 -7.01 -9.43
CA LEU A 385 -37.59 -6.89 -8.17
C LEU A 385 -37.55 -5.43 -7.72
N THR A 386 -37.65 -5.21 -6.42
CA THR A 386 -37.35 -3.92 -5.81
C THR A 386 -35.86 -3.82 -5.51
N LEU A 387 -35.35 -2.59 -5.34
CA LEU A 387 -33.95 -2.35 -4.93
C LEU A 387 -33.60 -3.11 -3.65
N GLU A 388 -34.51 -3.14 -2.67
CA GLU A 388 -34.28 -3.83 -1.40
C GLU A 388 -34.06 -5.34 -1.59
N ILE A 389 -34.83 -5.98 -2.50
CA ILE A 389 -34.63 -7.39 -2.84
C ILE A 389 -33.29 -7.60 -3.53
N VAL A 390 -32.92 -6.73 -4.48
CA VAL A 390 -31.62 -6.82 -5.17
C VAL A 390 -30.45 -6.71 -4.18
N LYS A 391 -30.54 -5.79 -3.21
CA LYS A 391 -29.52 -5.63 -2.15
C LYS A 391 -29.39 -6.87 -1.28
N GLN A 392 -30.50 -7.45 -0.87
CA GLN A 392 -30.50 -8.68 -0.09
C GLN A 392 -29.91 -9.88 -0.86
N LEU A 393 -30.06 -9.91 -2.18
CA LEU A 393 -29.55 -11.01 -2.99
C LEU A 393 -28.05 -10.90 -3.30
N PHE A 394 -27.51 -9.68 -3.44
CA PHE A 394 -26.19 -9.51 -4.04
C PHE A 394 -25.22 -8.57 -3.30
N PHE A 395 -25.67 -7.74 -2.35
CA PHE A 395 -24.85 -6.70 -1.74
C PHE A 395 -24.83 -6.75 -0.19
N GLN A 396 -24.93 -7.96 0.40
CA GLN A 396 -24.95 -8.17 1.85
C GLN A 396 -23.56 -8.33 2.46
#